data_AF-A0A7S2J6R3-F1
#
_entry.id   AF-A0A7S2J6R3-F1
#
_cell.length_a   1.000
_cell.length_b   1.000
_cell.length_c   1.000
_cell.angle_alpha   90.00
_cell.angle_beta   90.00
_cell.angle_gamma   90.00
#
_symmetry.space_group_name_H-M   'P 1'
#
loop_
_entity.id
_entity.type
_entity.pdbx_description
1 polymer ?
#
loop_
_entity_poly.entity_id
_entity_poly.type
_entity_poly.pdbx_seq_one_letter_code
_entity_poly.pdbx_strand_id
1 'polypeptide(L)'
;ELAEQAAKARHQVLVDEAEGGGRAIYVADHIPVKRFFFAANSILKQGRAAATEEQDLERSFVLLLRFTTFVIDLLPTHSGFSKADVAAERKQLKKECGRVLGDLEPMKVALLDRFTTEAEARLLSEREREKEQEQQAA
;
A
#
# COMPACT_ATOMS: atom_id res chain seq x y z
N GLU A 1 -4.94 -23.93 -1.90
CA GLU A 1 -5.78 -23.43 -0.78
C GLU A 1 -4.96 -22.82 0.36
N LEU A 2 -4.09 -23.57 1.08
CA LEU A 2 -3.32 -23.02 2.21
C LEU A 2 -2.31 -21.91 1.83
N ALA A 3 -1.54 -22.10 0.75
CA ALA A 3 -0.58 -21.09 0.29
C ALA A 3 -1.28 -19.79 -0.15
N GLU A 4 -2.37 -19.90 -0.89
CA GLU A 4 -3.18 -18.77 -1.33
C GLU A 4 -3.82 -18.02 -0.15
N GLN A 5 -4.28 -18.73 0.89
CA GLN A 5 -4.77 -18.12 2.12
C GLN A 5 -3.67 -17.33 2.83
N ALA A 6 -2.46 -17.89 2.93
CA ALA A 6 -1.30 -17.19 3.51
C ALA A 6 -0.92 -15.95 2.70
N ALA A 7 -0.94 -16.04 1.37
CA ALA A 7 -0.69 -14.91 0.48
C ALA A 7 -1.71 -13.78 0.65
N LYS A 8 -3.01 -14.13 0.70
CA LYS A 8 -4.09 -13.16 0.97
C LYS A 8 -3.95 -12.52 2.35
N ALA A 9 -3.58 -13.28 3.37
CA ALA A 9 -3.37 -12.75 4.71
C ALA A 9 -2.21 -11.74 4.74
N ARG A 10 -1.08 -12.05 4.10
CA ARG A 10 0.05 -11.10 4.02
C ARG A 10 -0.31 -9.86 3.23
N HIS A 11 -1.00 -10.00 2.10
CA HIS A 11 -1.51 -8.85 1.35
C HIS A 11 -2.45 -7.99 2.21
N GLN A 12 -3.34 -8.61 3.00
CA GLN A 12 -4.23 -7.88 3.89
C GLN A 12 -3.46 -7.06 4.94
N VAL A 13 -2.36 -7.59 5.48
CA VAL A 13 -1.50 -6.82 6.40
C VAL A 13 -0.98 -5.53 5.75
N LEU A 14 -0.61 -5.56 4.46
CA LEU A 14 -0.17 -4.36 3.74
C LEU A 14 -1.31 -3.35 3.55
N VAL A 15 -2.52 -3.83 3.26
CA VAL A 15 -3.72 -2.98 3.17
C VAL A 15 -3.99 -2.32 4.52
N ASP A 16 -3.99 -3.09 5.60
CA ASP A 16 -4.22 -2.60 6.95
C ASP A 16 -3.16 -1.56 7.36
N GLU A 17 -1.89 -1.78 7.00
CA GLU A 17 -0.81 -0.82 7.23
C GLU A 17 -1.01 0.49 6.44
N ALA A 18 -1.42 0.39 5.18
CA ALA A 18 -1.68 1.54 4.33
C ALA A 18 -2.82 2.39 4.90
N GLU A 19 -3.96 1.74 5.20
CA GLU A 19 -5.15 2.38 5.75
C GLU A 19 -4.91 2.93 7.15
N GLY A 20 -4.24 2.17 8.02
CA GLY A 20 -3.92 2.60 9.38
C GLY A 20 -3.05 3.86 9.37
N GLY A 21 -2.02 3.90 8.54
CA GLY A 21 -1.19 5.09 8.37
C GLY A 21 -1.91 6.26 7.71
N GLY A 22 -2.91 5.99 6.86
CA GLY A 22 -3.80 7.02 6.32
C GLY A 22 -4.67 7.64 7.41
N ARG A 23 -5.41 6.82 8.16
CA ARG A 23 -6.31 7.26 9.24
C ARG A 23 -5.59 7.97 10.39
N ALA A 24 -4.30 7.71 10.59
CA ALA A 24 -3.47 8.42 11.55
C ALA A 24 -3.20 9.90 11.16
N ILE A 25 -3.44 10.29 9.90
CA ILE A 25 -3.26 11.67 9.46
C ILE A 25 -4.42 12.52 9.96
N TYR A 26 -4.15 13.33 10.99
CA TYR A 26 -5.10 14.31 11.51
C TYR A 26 -5.20 15.52 10.55
N VAL A 27 -6.28 15.55 9.77
CA VAL A 27 -6.62 16.67 8.90
C VAL A 27 -7.46 17.68 9.68
N ALA A 28 -6.97 18.90 9.82
CA ALA A 28 -7.60 19.92 10.64
C ALA A 28 -7.57 21.30 9.98
N ASP A 29 -8.70 22.01 10.05
CA ASP A 29 -8.94 23.27 9.33
C ASP A 29 -8.07 24.44 9.79
N HIS A 30 -7.50 24.38 10.99
CA HIS A 30 -6.56 25.40 11.47
C HIS A 30 -5.18 25.28 10.81
N ILE A 31 -4.89 24.16 10.15
CA ILE A 31 -3.65 23.92 9.40
C ILE A 31 -3.90 24.34 7.95
N PRO A 32 -3.01 25.14 7.31
CA PRO A 32 -3.21 25.52 5.92
C PRO A 32 -3.32 24.30 5.00
N VAL A 33 -4.37 24.24 4.18
CA VAL A 33 -4.64 23.09 3.29
C VAL A 33 -3.43 22.71 2.43
N LYS A 34 -2.66 23.70 1.98
CA LYS A 34 -1.43 23.53 1.18
C LYS A 34 -0.40 22.62 1.85
N ARG A 35 -0.33 22.56 3.19
CA ARG A 35 0.56 21.62 3.90
C ARG A 35 0.19 20.17 3.64
N PHE A 36 -1.09 19.86 3.56
CA PHE A 36 -1.56 18.52 3.23
C PHE A 36 -1.32 18.17 1.76
N PHE A 37 -1.39 19.14 0.84
CA PHE A 37 -0.94 18.93 -0.55
C PHE A 37 0.55 18.56 -0.63
N PHE A 38 1.42 19.24 0.14
CA PHE A 38 2.83 18.87 0.21
C PHE A 38 3.04 17.47 0.78
N ALA A 39 2.31 17.12 1.85
CA ALA A 39 2.35 15.78 2.43
C ALA A 39 1.93 14.71 1.41
N ALA A 40 0.81 14.91 0.70
CA ALA A 40 0.34 13.98 -0.33
C ALA A 40 1.38 13.76 -1.44
N ASN A 41 1.99 14.84 -1.94
CA ASN A 41 3.05 14.74 -2.95
C ASN A 41 4.31 14.02 -2.42
N SER A 42 4.64 14.20 -1.14
CA SER A 42 5.77 13.51 -0.51
C SER A 42 5.52 12.01 -0.42
N ILE A 43 4.31 11.59 0.01
CA ILE A 43 3.92 10.18 0.06
C ILE A 43 3.98 9.57 -1.35
N LEU A 44 3.42 10.26 -2.35
CA LEU A 44 3.46 9.81 -3.74
C LEU A 44 4.89 9.62 -4.26
N LYS A 45 5.78 10.59 -4.00
CA LYS A 45 7.18 10.51 -4.40
C LYS A 45 7.88 9.32 -3.74
N GLN A 46 7.71 9.15 -2.43
CA GLN A 46 8.29 8.03 -1.69
C GLN A 46 7.77 6.68 -2.18
N GLY A 47 6.46 6.57 -2.43
CA GLY A 47 5.86 5.34 -2.96
C GLY A 47 6.42 4.95 -4.32
N ARG A 48 6.62 5.93 -5.21
CA ARG A 48 7.27 5.68 -6.51
C ARG A 48 8.73 5.27 -6.36
N ALA A 49 9.49 5.98 -5.52
CA ALA A 49 10.90 5.68 -5.28
C ALA A 49 11.11 4.28 -4.68
N ALA A 50 10.21 3.83 -3.79
CA ALA A 50 10.28 2.49 -3.23
C ALA A 50 10.26 1.39 -4.32
N ALA A 51 9.42 1.53 -5.36
CA ALA A 51 9.39 0.56 -6.45
C ALA A 51 10.61 0.64 -7.37
N THR A 52 11.08 1.86 -7.71
CA THR A 52 12.09 2.04 -8.77
C THR A 52 13.53 2.06 -8.26
N GLU A 53 13.77 2.64 -7.08
CA GLU A 53 15.10 2.85 -6.52
C GLU A 53 15.44 1.78 -5.49
N GLU A 54 14.48 1.43 -4.62
CA GLU A 54 14.69 0.45 -3.54
C GLU A 54 14.30 -0.99 -3.94
N GLN A 55 13.62 -1.14 -5.09
CA GLN A 55 13.04 -2.41 -5.55
C GLN A 55 12.09 -3.07 -4.53
N ASP A 56 11.45 -2.24 -3.69
CA ASP A 56 10.52 -2.65 -2.64
C ASP A 56 9.07 -2.42 -3.09
N LEU A 57 8.50 -3.46 -3.69
CA LEU A 57 7.14 -3.47 -4.17
C LEU A 57 6.10 -3.40 -3.02
N GLU A 58 6.39 -3.98 -1.86
CA GLU A 58 5.48 -3.98 -0.70
C GLU A 58 5.36 -2.58 -0.13
N ARG A 59 6.50 -1.94 0.14
CA ARG A 59 6.54 -0.56 0.62
C ARG A 59 5.93 0.42 -0.39
N SER A 60 6.20 0.22 -1.68
CA SER A 60 5.58 1.01 -2.73
C SER A 60 4.05 0.89 -2.69
N PHE A 61 3.53 -0.35 -2.62
CA PHE A 61 2.09 -0.61 -2.56
C PHE A 61 1.46 0.09 -1.35
N VAL A 62 2.05 -0.06 -0.16
CA VAL A 62 1.56 0.56 1.08
C VAL A 62 1.50 2.09 0.96
N LEU A 63 2.57 2.73 0.49
CA LEU A 63 2.65 4.19 0.38
C LEU A 63 1.67 4.73 -0.67
N LEU A 64 1.55 4.04 -1.81
CA LEU A 64 0.66 4.44 -2.89
C LEU A 64 -0.83 4.27 -2.51
N LEU A 65 -1.18 3.17 -1.84
CA LEU A 65 -2.53 2.98 -1.31
C LEU A 65 -2.84 4.04 -0.24
N ARG A 66 -1.92 4.31 0.69
CA ARG A 66 -2.05 5.39 1.69
C ARG A 66 -2.26 6.75 1.04
N PHE A 67 -1.54 7.05 -0.04
CA PHE A 67 -1.74 8.27 -0.83
C PHE A 67 -3.17 8.36 -1.37
N THR A 68 -3.71 7.27 -1.94
CA THR A 68 -5.08 7.27 -2.47
C THR A 68 -6.12 7.50 -1.38
N THR A 69 -6.04 6.79 -0.25
CA THR A 69 -6.91 6.99 0.92
C THR A 69 -6.82 8.43 1.42
N PHE A 70 -5.61 8.98 1.53
CA PHE A 70 -5.43 10.35 1.99
C PHE A 70 -6.08 11.39 1.06
N VAL A 71 -5.97 11.20 -0.26
CA VAL A 71 -6.51 12.14 -1.25
C VAL A 71 -8.02 12.01 -1.44
N ILE A 72 -8.56 10.80 -1.37
CA ILE A 72 -9.98 10.51 -1.64
C ILE A 72 -10.83 10.68 -0.37
N ASP A 73 -10.36 10.19 0.77
CA ASP A 73 -11.20 10.06 1.97
C ASP A 73 -10.93 11.19 2.97
N LEU A 74 -9.67 11.57 3.15
CA LEU A 74 -9.27 12.46 4.25
C LEU A 74 -9.18 13.93 3.82
N LEU A 75 -8.45 14.24 2.75
CA LEU A 75 -8.29 15.61 2.27
C LEU A 75 -9.62 16.35 2.01
N PRO A 76 -10.66 15.71 1.44
CA PRO A 76 -11.95 16.38 1.21
C PRO A 76 -12.67 16.82 2.48
N THR A 77 -12.31 16.30 3.65
CA THR A 77 -12.88 16.73 4.93
C THR A 77 -12.41 18.13 5.35
N HIS A 78 -11.28 18.60 4.82
CA HIS A 78 -10.74 19.92 5.10
C HIS A 78 -11.53 21.02 4.36
N SER A 79 -12.03 22.04 5.06
CA SER A 79 -12.86 23.10 4.44
C SER A 79 -12.12 23.89 3.36
N GLY A 80 -10.81 24.09 3.54
CA GLY A 80 -9.91 24.67 2.53
C GLY A 80 -9.76 23.87 1.23
N PHE A 81 -10.09 22.57 1.19
CA PHE A 81 -9.86 21.74 0.02
C PHE A 81 -10.80 22.07 -1.14
N SER A 82 -12.01 22.57 -0.88
CA SER A 82 -13.00 22.94 -1.91
C SER A 82 -12.77 24.35 -2.49
N LYS A 83 -11.87 25.13 -1.91
CA LYS A 83 -11.63 26.52 -2.32
C LYS A 83 -11.07 26.62 -3.74
N ALA A 84 -11.36 27.75 -4.40
CA ALA A 84 -10.98 28.00 -5.78
C ALA A 84 -9.47 28.24 -5.96
N ASP A 85 -8.81 28.80 -4.95
CA ASP A 85 -7.38 29.12 -4.94
C ASP A 85 -6.46 27.88 -4.98
N VAL A 86 -6.98 26.70 -4.62
CA VAL A 86 -6.26 25.40 -4.67
C VAL A 86 -6.85 24.45 -5.72
N ALA A 87 -7.67 24.97 -6.65
CA ALA A 87 -8.35 24.13 -7.63
C ALA A 87 -7.38 23.41 -8.58
N ALA A 88 -6.26 24.06 -8.95
CA ALA A 88 -5.26 23.48 -9.82
C ALA A 88 -4.52 22.31 -9.14
N GLU A 89 -4.04 22.51 -7.91
CA GLU A 89 -3.38 21.48 -7.11
C GLU A 89 -4.33 20.31 -6.81
N ARG A 90 -5.59 20.60 -6.47
CA ARG A 90 -6.63 19.58 -6.27
C ARG A 90 -6.87 18.74 -7.52
N LYS A 91 -6.98 19.39 -8.69
CA LYS A 91 -7.15 18.68 -9.97
C LYS A 91 -5.94 17.79 -10.26
N GLN A 92 -4.73 18.28 -10.00
CA GLN A 92 -3.51 17.52 -10.22
C GLN A 92 -3.40 16.31 -9.29
N LEU A 93 -3.69 16.47 -7.98
CA LEU A 93 -3.71 15.34 -7.04
C LEU A 93 -4.72 14.27 -7.44
N LYS A 94 -5.94 14.67 -7.82
CA LYS A 94 -6.96 13.70 -8.29
C LYS A 94 -6.52 12.95 -9.54
N LYS A 95 -5.83 13.63 -10.46
CA LYS A 95 -5.27 13.00 -11.66
C LYS A 95 -4.20 11.96 -11.31
N GLU A 96 -3.27 12.31 -10.41
CA GLU A 96 -2.26 11.34 -9.94
C GLU A 96 -2.90 10.19 -9.18
N CYS A 97 -3.91 10.45 -8.35
CA CYS A 97 -4.67 9.42 -7.64
C CYS A 97 -5.31 8.42 -8.61
N GLY A 98 -5.90 8.88 -9.72
CA GLY A 98 -6.44 8.00 -10.75
C GLY A 98 -5.38 7.11 -11.41
N ARG A 99 -4.16 7.63 -11.63
CA ARG A 99 -3.04 6.84 -12.14
C ARG A 99 -2.59 5.79 -11.13
N VAL A 100 -2.40 6.20 -9.88
CA VAL A 100 -1.98 5.31 -8.80
C VAL A 100 -2.97 4.18 -8.57
N LEU A 101 -4.29 4.45 -8.63
CA LEU A 101 -5.29 3.39 -8.57
C LEU A 101 -5.15 2.38 -9.72
N GLY A 102 -4.80 2.85 -10.91
CA GLY A 102 -4.47 1.98 -12.05
C GLY A 102 -3.19 1.15 -11.85
N ASP A 103 -2.21 1.69 -11.12
CA ASP A 103 -0.95 1.01 -10.81
C ASP A 103 -1.11 -0.01 -9.66
N LEU A 104 -2.01 0.25 -8.70
CA LEU A 104 -2.20 -0.61 -7.52
C LEU A 104 -2.74 -2.00 -7.85
N GLU A 105 -3.60 -2.13 -8.86
CA GLU A 105 -4.15 -3.44 -9.26
C GLU A 105 -3.08 -4.41 -9.78
N PRO A 106 -2.23 -4.05 -10.78
CA PRO A 106 -1.15 -4.93 -11.20
C PRO A 106 -0.11 -5.18 -10.10
N MET A 107 0.13 -4.21 -9.20
CA MET A 107 1.00 -4.44 -8.03
C MET A 107 0.43 -5.51 -7.09
N LYS A 108 -0.87 -5.45 -6.80
CA LYS A 108 -1.57 -6.46 -6.00
C LYS A 108 -1.44 -7.85 -6.62
N VAL A 109 -1.65 -7.97 -7.93
CA VAL A 109 -1.48 -9.25 -8.65
C VAL A 109 -0.06 -9.78 -8.49
N ALA A 110 0.95 -8.94 -8.72
CA ALA A 110 2.36 -9.33 -8.59
C ALA A 110 2.73 -9.74 -7.15
N LEU A 111 2.21 -9.04 -6.14
CA LEU A 111 2.44 -9.37 -4.73
C LEU A 111 1.79 -10.70 -4.35
N LEU A 112 0.53 -10.94 -4.77
CA LEU A 112 -0.16 -12.19 -4.48
C LEU A 112 0.52 -13.39 -5.14
N ASP A 113 0.98 -13.25 -6.38
CA ASP A 113 1.75 -14.29 -7.07
C ASP A 113 3.04 -14.61 -6.30
N ARG A 114 3.84 -13.59 -5.98
CA ARG A 114 5.08 -13.73 -5.20
C ARG A 114 4.83 -14.41 -3.85
N PHE A 115 3.83 -13.95 -3.10
CA PHE A 115 3.52 -14.51 -1.78
C PHE A 115 3.01 -15.94 -1.86
N THR A 116 2.30 -16.29 -2.93
CA THR A 116 1.83 -17.66 -3.16
C THR A 116 3.03 -18.57 -3.41
N THR A 117 3.96 -18.20 -4.30
CA THR A 117 5.19 -18.96 -4.55
C THR A 117 6.03 -19.13 -3.29
N GLU A 118 6.23 -18.06 -2.51
CA GLU A 118 6.97 -18.11 -1.24
C GLU A 118 6.30 -19.05 -0.22
N ALA A 119 4.97 -19.00 -0.12
CA ALA A 119 4.21 -19.85 0.80
C ALA A 119 4.26 -21.33 0.37
N GLU A 120 4.18 -21.63 -0.92
CA GLU A 120 4.32 -22.99 -1.45
C GLU A 120 5.71 -23.57 -1.16
N ALA A 121 6.77 -22.80 -1.41
CA ALA A 121 8.14 -23.21 -1.12
C ALA A 121 8.34 -23.51 0.39
N ARG A 122 7.79 -22.67 1.27
CA ARG A 122 7.83 -22.89 2.72
C ARG A 122 7.12 -24.19 3.11
N LEU A 123 5.90 -24.41 2.61
CA LEU A 123 5.11 -25.61 2.93
C LEU A 123 5.78 -26.90 2.45
N LEU A 124 6.46 -26.86 1.29
CA LEU A 124 7.25 -27.99 0.80
C LEU A 124 8.42 -28.30 1.73
N SER A 125 9.19 -27.28 2.10
CA SER A 125 10.33 -27.44 3.03
C SER A 125 9.89 -27.97 4.40
N GLU A 126 8.76 -27.50 4.94
CA GLU A 126 8.20 -28.00 6.21
C GLU A 126 7.87 -29.49 6.12
N ARG A 127 7.21 -29.93 5.05
CA ARG A 127 6.88 -31.35 4.82
C ARG A 127 8.11 -32.24 4.67
N GLU A 128 9.18 -31.75 4.04
CA GLU A 128 10.43 -32.50 3.91
C GLU A 128 11.09 -32.69 5.28
N ARG A 129 11.12 -31.64 6.10
CA ARG A 129 11.67 -31.69 7.47
C ARG A 129 10.87 -32.61 8.38
N GLU A 130 9.55 -32.61 8.27
CA GLU A 130 8.68 -33.54 9.01
C GLU A 130 9.01 -35.00 8.66
N LYS A 131 9.16 -35.31 7.36
CA LYS A 131 9.53 -36.67 6.92
C LYS A 131 10.92 -37.11 7.40
N GLU A 132 11.90 -36.21 7.39
CA GLU A 132 13.24 -36.50 7.90
C GLU A 132 13.22 -36.77 9.41
N GLN A 133 12.44 -36.01 10.17
CA GLN A 133 12.28 -36.21 11.61
C GLN A 133 11.59 -37.54 11.93
N GLU A 134 10.54 -37.90 11.18
CA GLU A 134 9.85 -39.19 11.32
C GLU A 134 10.78 -40.37 11.00
N GLN A 135 11.63 -40.25 9.96
CA GLN A 135 12.62 -41.29 9.61
C GLN A 135 13.74 -41.44 10.64
N GLN A 136 14.10 -40.37 11.35
CA GLN A 136 15.12 -40.42 12.41
C GLN A 136 14.55 -40.92 13.75
N ALA A 137 13.24 -40.82 13.95
CA ALA A 137 12.55 -41.26 15.17
C ALA A 137 12.06 -42.72 15.11
N ALA A 138 12.07 -43.35 13.94
CA ALA A 138 11.72 -44.75 13.69
C ALA A 138 12.97 -45.65 13.68
#